data_AF-A0A1U8INF9-F1
#
_entry.id   AF-A0A1U8INF9-F1
#
_cell.length_a   1.000
_cell.length_b   1.000
_cell.length_c   1.000
_cell.angle_alpha   90.00
_cell.angle_beta   90.00
_cell.angle_gamma   90.00
#
_symmetry.space_group_name_H-M   'P 1'
#
loop_
_entity.id
_entity.type
_entity.pdbx_description
1 polymer ?
#
loop_
_entity_poly.entity_id
_entity_poly.type
_entity_poly.pdbx_seq_one_letter_code
_entity_poly.pdbx_strand_id
1 'polypeptide(L)'
;MKGVGLRRHTFMFLVAFLVWSSSIETCVARKSKHWRQRRHAASVSLYKKKTKDHGHGHHNYHNGGTKTKPPPYKTTPPSPKVKAPPSPKPKVKVPSIPPPQKGYGNGQQSKVFDVLHFGAKGDGKADDTKAFQAAWAAACKVEASTVVVPAKFIFLVGPISFSGPYCQANIVFQLDGTIIAPTDSKPWGKGILQWLEFTKLKGITVQGKGIIDGRGSGWWLDAPYEDPYDDERKLIIPLNNTVQERPPMPVRNELSGKMPSIKPTALRFYGSFNVTVTGITIQNSPQCHLKFDNCIGVVVHDMSVSSPGDSPNTDGIHLQNSKDVLIHGTTLACGDDCVSIQTGCSNVYIHNVNCGPGHGISIGSLGKDNTKACVSNITVRDIMMHNTMNGVRIKTWQGGSGNVQGVLFSNIQVSEVQLPIVIDQFYCDKRTCKNQTAAVALSGITYEKIRGTYTVKPVHLACSDSLPCIGVTLSAIQLKPMQERYHLYDPFCWQSYGELTTPTVPPIACLQIGKPPNNRVQSNYDVC
;
A
#
# COMPACT_ATOMS: atom_id res chain seq x y z
N MET A 1 -65.71 31.71 -31.65
CA MET A 1 -65.52 30.87 -30.45
C MET A 1 -65.13 29.45 -30.86
N LYS A 2 -63.84 29.11 -30.86
CA LYS A 2 -63.35 27.72 -30.73
C LYS A 2 -61.98 27.78 -30.05
N GLY A 3 -61.90 27.17 -28.88
CA GLY A 3 -60.75 27.22 -27.99
C GLY A 3 -59.54 26.51 -28.58
N VAL A 4 -58.41 27.22 -28.60
CA VAL A 4 -57.09 26.63 -28.81
C VAL A 4 -56.72 25.93 -27.50
N GLY A 5 -56.72 24.60 -27.55
CA GLY A 5 -56.57 23.73 -26.39
C GLY A 5 -55.28 23.98 -25.62
N LEU A 6 -55.46 24.19 -24.32
CA LEU A 6 -54.49 24.36 -23.23
C LEU A 6 -53.46 23.21 -23.06
N ARG A 7 -53.37 22.29 -24.04
CA ARG A 7 -52.60 21.04 -23.97
C ARG A 7 -51.24 21.11 -24.67
N ARG A 8 -51.00 22.14 -25.50
CA ARG A 8 -49.70 22.34 -26.19
C ARG A 8 -48.72 23.20 -25.40
N HIS A 9 -49.22 24.12 -24.59
CA HIS A 9 -48.38 24.96 -23.72
C HIS A 9 -47.98 24.27 -22.41
N THR A 10 -48.83 23.39 -21.85
CA THR A 10 -48.44 22.56 -20.70
C THR A 10 -47.31 21.58 -21.04
N PHE A 11 -47.25 21.07 -22.28
CA PHE A 11 -46.17 20.19 -22.70
C PHE A 11 -44.85 20.94 -22.95
N MET A 12 -44.89 22.16 -23.47
CA MET A 12 -43.69 22.99 -23.62
C MET A 12 -43.15 23.52 -22.29
N PHE A 13 -44.02 23.84 -21.33
CA PHE A 13 -43.58 24.23 -19.98
C PHE A 13 -43.08 23.04 -19.16
N LEU A 14 -43.61 21.82 -19.32
CA LEU A 14 -43.08 20.61 -18.67
C LEU A 14 -41.69 20.20 -19.20
N VAL A 15 -41.44 20.38 -20.50
CA VAL A 15 -40.10 20.13 -21.08
C VAL A 15 -39.11 21.22 -20.67
N ALA A 16 -39.52 22.49 -20.61
CA ALA A 16 -38.67 23.57 -20.11
C ALA A 16 -38.36 23.42 -18.60
N PHE A 17 -39.32 22.95 -17.78
CA PHE A 17 -39.08 22.70 -16.35
C PHE A 17 -38.22 21.45 -16.10
N LEU A 18 -38.31 20.43 -16.95
CA LEU A 18 -37.45 19.24 -16.88
C LEU A 18 -36.03 19.50 -17.40
N VAL A 19 -35.86 20.43 -18.35
CA VAL A 19 -34.53 20.87 -18.84
C VAL A 19 -33.88 21.88 -17.89
N TRP A 20 -34.65 22.59 -17.05
CA TRP A 20 -34.10 23.47 -16.01
C TRP A 20 -33.87 22.79 -14.65
N SER A 21 -34.38 21.57 -14.45
CA SER A 21 -34.21 20.79 -13.21
C SER A 21 -33.31 19.55 -13.35
N SER A 22 -32.72 19.29 -14.52
CA SER A 22 -31.75 18.21 -14.72
C SER A 22 -30.33 18.76 -14.88
N SER A 23 -29.78 19.29 -13.79
CA SER A 23 -28.33 19.42 -13.66
C SER A 23 -27.75 18.02 -13.44
N ILE A 24 -27.24 17.40 -14.50
CA ILE A 24 -26.46 16.17 -14.41
C ILE A 24 -25.10 16.52 -13.80
N GLU A 25 -24.99 16.32 -12.49
CA GLU A 25 -23.72 16.32 -11.76
C GLU A 25 -22.92 15.06 -12.15
N THR A 26 -21.87 15.25 -12.94
CA THR A 26 -20.76 14.31 -12.99
C THR A 26 -19.94 14.48 -11.71
N CYS A 27 -19.87 13.42 -10.91
CA CYS A 27 -19.13 13.38 -9.64
C CYS A 27 -17.62 13.56 -9.86
N VAL A 28 -17.16 14.80 -9.81
CA VAL A 28 -15.77 15.15 -9.49
C VAL A 28 -15.68 15.24 -7.98
N ALA A 29 -14.87 14.37 -7.38
CA ALA A 29 -14.57 14.45 -5.95
C ALA A 29 -13.85 15.78 -5.63
N ARG A 30 -14.33 16.43 -4.56
CA ARG A 30 -13.78 17.59 -3.82
C ARG A 30 -14.12 18.99 -4.34
N LYS A 31 -15.10 19.61 -3.67
CA LYS A 31 -15.10 21.06 -3.38
C LYS A 31 -15.87 21.36 -2.09
N SER A 32 -15.23 21.19 -0.93
CA SER A 32 -15.73 21.75 0.33
C SER A 32 -15.50 23.26 0.34
N LYS A 33 -16.42 24.03 -0.23
CA LYS A 33 -16.52 25.48 0.00
C LYS A 33 -17.31 25.70 1.29
N HIS A 34 -16.61 25.90 2.40
CA HIS A 34 -17.25 26.43 3.60
C HIS A 34 -17.54 27.92 3.41
N TRP A 35 -18.82 28.25 3.52
CA TRP A 35 -19.33 29.60 3.67
C TRP A 35 -18.72 30.24 4.92
N ARG A 36 -18.02 31.38 4.74
CA ARG A 36 -17.70 32.31 5.82
C ARG A 36 -18.96 33.07 6.17
N GLN A 37 -19.46 32.90 7.40
CA GLN A 37 -20.24 33.91 8.08
C GLN A 37 -19.33 34.60 9.10
N ARG A 38 -19.26 35.92 9.05
CA ARG A 38 -18.46 36.76 9.93
C ARG A 38 -19.42 37.61 10.77
N ARG A 39 -18.98 37.88 12.02
CA ARG A 39 -19.51 38.81 13.06
C ARG A 39 -20.54 38.16 14.02
N HIS A 40 -20.55 38.38 15.34
CA HIS A 40 -20.03 39.46 16.19
C HIS A 40 -19.55 38.93 17.57
N ALA A 41 -18.86 39.80 18.31
CA ALA A 41 -18.15 39.60 19.58
C ALA A 41 -19.00 39.69 20.86
N ALA A 42 -18.49 39.10 21.97
CA ALA A 42 -18.60 39.53 23.38
C ALA A 42 -17.77 38.53 24.23
N SER A 43 -16.58 38.87 24.73
CA SER A 43 -16.23 39.49 26.04
C SER A 43 -16.46 38.61 27.29
N VAL A 44 -15.46 38.67 28.20
CA VAL A 44 -15.36 38.28 29.65
C VAL A 44 -14.27 37.19 29.83
N SER A 45 -13.00 37.51 30.12
CA SER A 45 -12.32 38.13 31.29
C SER A 45 -12.01 37.17 32.46
N LEU A 46 -10.74 37.23 32.90
CA LEU A 46 -10.15 36.89 34.20
C LEU A 46 -10.06 35.38 34.55
N TYR A 47 -8.89 34.81 34.90
CA TYR A 47 -8.07 35.18 36.04
C TYR A 47 -6.57 34.81 35.87
N LYS A 48 -5.71 35.74 36.29
CA LYS A 48 -4.30 35.53 36.64
C LYS A 48 -4.19 34.78 37.97
N LYS A 49 -3.18 33.92 38.14
CA LYS A 49 -2.37 33.95 39.37
C LYS A 49 -0.92 33.54 39.10
N LYS A 50 -0.04 34.42 39.55
CA LYS A 50 1.43 34.44 39.47
C LYS A 50 2.02 34.00 40.82
N THR A 51 3.33 33.74 40.84
CA THR A 51 4.31 33.80 41.96
C THR A 51 4.41 32.58 42.89
N LYS A 52 5.56 32.22 43.49
CA LYS A 52 6.99 32.67 43.58
C LYS A 52 7.72 31.46 44.24
N ASP A 53 8.89 30.98 43.81
CA ASP A 53 10.28 31.40 44.13
C ASP A 53 10.75 31.25 45.60
N HIS A 54 12.07 30.95 45.73
CA HIS A 54 12.96 30.72 46.90
C HIS A 54 13.19 29.24 47.29
N GLY A 55 14.40 28.72 47.53
CA GLY A 55 15.76 29.27 47.57
C GLY A 55 16.68 28.37 48.43
N HIS A 56 17.92 28.16 47.94
CA HIS A 56 19.21 27.82 48.63
C HIS A 56 19.39 26.61 49.58
N GLY A 57 20.57 25.97 49.43
CA GLY A 57 21.26 25.24 50.51
C GLY A 57 22.36 24.27 50.06
N HIS A 58 23.64 24.66 50.19
CA HIS A 58 24.86 23.88 49.94
C HIS A 58 25.10 22.71 50.92
N HIS A 59 25.90 21.69 50.56
CA HIS A 59 27.15 21.30 51.27
C HIS A 59 27.92 20.18 50.53
N ASN A 60 29.26 20.20 50.69
CA ASN A 60 30.32 19.46 49.97
C ASN A 60 30.82 18.20 50.72
N TYR A 61 31.68 17.44 50.00
CA TYR A 61 32.78 16.54 50.44
C TYR A 61 32.36 15.10 50.85
N HIS A 62 33.06 13.99 50.55
CA HIS A 62 34.50 13.72 50.31
C HIS A 62 34.77 12.49 49.38
N ASN A 63 36.00 12.50 48.85
CA ASN A 63 36.76 11.51 48.08
C ASN A 63 36.96 10.11 48.71
N GLY A 64 37.30 9.13 47.87
CA GLY A 64 38.17 8.01 48.25
C GLY A 64 38.24 6.87 47.21
N GLY A 65 39.38 6.70 46.54
CA GLY A 65 39.67 5.54 45.70
C GLY A 65 41.16 5.15 45.73
N THR A 66 41.47 3.86 45.51
CA THR A 66 42.79 3.24 45.16
C THR A 66 42.55 1.74 44.87
N LYS A 67 42.79 1.14 43.69
CA LYS A 67 44.00 0.74 42.92
C LYS A 67 44.76 -0.56 43.37
N THR A 68 44.47 -1.69 42.69
CA THR A 68 45.31 -2.74 42.00
C THR A 68 46.71 -3.21 42.49
N LYS A 69 47.01 -4.56 42.47
CA LYS A 69 47.95 -5.36 41.58
C LYS A 69 48.38 -6.79 42.14
N PRO A 70 49.09 -7.72 41.41
CA PRO A 70 48.76 -9.18 41.24
C PRO A 70 49.90 -10.24 41.59
N PRO A 71 50.23 -11.31 40.79
CA PRO A 71 50.01 -12.79 40.98
C PRO A 71 51.30 -13.69 41.04
N PRO A 72 51.24 -15.06 40.96
CA PRO A 72 51.96 -15.83 39.88
C PRO A 72 51.31 -17.19 39.42
N TYR A 73 51.30 -17.57 38.10
CA TYR A 73 52.10 -18.56 37.28
C TYR A 73 52.17 -20.05 37.76
N LYS A 74 52.21 -21.18 37.00
CA LYS A 74 51.88 -21.74 35.64
C LYS A 74 52.33 -23.23 35.66
N THR A 75 51.64 -24.19 35.00
CA THR A 75 52.23 -25.38 34.29
C THR A 75 51.18 -26.13 33.43
N THR A 76 51.62 -26.76 32.33
CA THR A 76 50.87 -27.35 31.16
C THR A 76 51.04 -28.91 31.06
N PRO A 77 50.51 -29.64 30.03
CA PRO A 77 49.36 -30.60 30.06
C PRO A 77 49.75 -32.10 29.94
N PRO A 78 48.79 -33.06 29.87
CA PRO A 78 48.42 -33.64 28.55
C PRO A 78 46.92 -34.03 28.38
N SER A 79 46.49 -34.17 27.12
CA SER A 79 45.15 -34.62 26.65
C SER A 79 45.02 -36.16 26.58
N PRO A 80 43.90 -36.75 26.14
CA PRO A 80 42.51 -36.65 26.62
C PRO A 80 41.90 -38.05 26.94
N LYS A 81 40.89 -38.13 27.81
CA LYS A 81 39.94 -39.27 27.81
C LYS A 81 38.51 -38.78 27.97
N VAL A 82 37.69 -39.18 27.00
CA VAL A 82 36.27 -38.88 26.79
C VAL A 82 35.43 -39.28 28.00
N LYS A 83 34.57 -38.38 28.48
CA LYS A 83 33.43 -38.70 29.35
C LYS A 83 32.17 -37.98 28.85
N ALA A 84 31.08 -38.74 28.87
CA ALA A 84 29.73 -38.38 28.44
C ALA A 84 29.17 -37.14 29.16
N PRO A 85 28.24 -36.39 28.52
CA PRO A 85 27.72 -35.15 29.08
C PRO A 85 26.80 -35.38 30.29
N PRO A 86 26.85 -34.48 31.30
CA PRO A 86 25.96 -34.53 32.46
C PRO A 86 24.58 -33.92 32.15
N SER A 87 23.60 -34.40 32.92
CA SER A 87 22.18 -34.05 32.87
C SER A 87 21.90 -32.53 32.99
N PRO A 88 20.81 -32.02 32.37
CA PRO A 88 20.54 -30.59 32.31
C PRO A 88 20.07 -29.98 33.65
N LYS A 89 20.59 -28.78 33.93
CA LYS A 89 20.20 -27.89 35.05
C LYS A 89 18.76 -27.36 34.91
N PRO A 90 18.14 -26.86 36.00
CA PRO A 90 16.73 -26.47 36.05
C PRO A 90 16.42 -25.28 35.13
N LYS A 91 15.30 -25.37 34.41
CA LYS A 91 14.79 -24.30 33.55
C LYS A 91 14.42 -23.07 34.37
N VAL A 92 14.95 -21.92 33.97
CA VAL A 92 14.47 -20.59 34.36
C VAL A 92 13.01 -20.45 33.90
N LYS A 93 12.10 -20.10 34.83
CA LYS A 93 10.69 -19.84 34.52
C LYS A 93 10.58 -18.58 33.68
N VAL A 94 10.28 -18.75 32.40
CA VAL A 94 9.69 -17.71 31.54
C VAL A 94 8.24 -17.51 32.01
N PRO A 95 7.72 -16.27 32.16
CA PRO A 95 6.32 -16.06 32.48
C PRO A 95 5.44 -16.65 31.36
N SER A 96 4.71 -17.71 31.67
CA SER A 96 3.70 -18.28 30.79
C SER A 96 2.54 -17.30 30.68
N ILE A 97 2.30 -16.78 29.47
CA ILE A 97 1.03 -16.15 29.11
C ILE A 97 -0.08 -17.17 29.42
N PRO A 98 -1.17 -16.81 30.14
CA PRO A 98 -2.23 -17.75 30.43
C PRO A 98 -2.86 -18.26 29.12
N PRO A 99 -3.21 -19.55 29.01
CA PRO A 99 -4.06 -20.02 27.92
C PRO A 99 -5.35 -19.19 27.91
N PRO A 100 -5.95 -18.89 26.75
CA PRO A 100 -7.23 -18.21 26.71
C PRO A 100 -8.23 -19.01 27.55
N GLN A 101 -8.76 -18.36 28.58
CA GLN A 101 -9.74 -18.95 29.47
C GLN A 101 -10.96 -19.38 28.65
N LYS A 102 -11.26 -20.69 28.67
CA LYS A 102 -12.60 -21.19 28.35
C LYS A 102 -13.53 -20.73 29.47
N GLY A 103 -14.24 -19.63 29.23
CA GLY A 103 -15.37 -19.16 30.03
C GLY A 103 -16.68 -19.35 29.25
N TYR A 104 -17.60 -20.09 29.86
CA TYR A 104 -18.86 -20.60 29.32
C TYR A 104 -19.88 -19.51 28.94
N GLY A 105 -20.60 -19.72 27.84
CA GLY A 105 -21.82 -18.98 27.49
C GLY A 105 -22.36 -19.30 26.09
N ASN A 106 -23.08 -20.43 25.97
CA ASN A 106 -23.79 -20.95 24.79
C ASN A 106 -22.96 -21.17 23.50
N GLY A 107 -22.96 -22.41 23.02
CA GLY A 107 -22.56 -22.72 21.65
C GLY A 107 -23.48 -22.03 20.65
N GLN A 108 -23.19 -20.78 20.30
CA GLN A 108 -23.60 -20.22 19.03
C GLN A 108 -22.78 -20.95 17.97
N GLN A 109 -23.38 -22.02 17.44
CA GLN A 109 -22.97 -22.60 16.17
C GLN A 109 -22.89 -21.43 15.18
N SER A 110 -21.69 -21.11 14.68
CA SER A 110 -21.53 -20.06 13.67
C SER A 110 -22.48 -20.39 12.52
N LYS A 111 -23.40 -19.49 12.21
CA LYS A 111 -24.39 -19.74 11.15
C LYS A 111 -23.67 -19.66 9.81
N VAL A 112 -23.69 -20.78 9.09
CA VAL A 112 -23.07 -20.94 7.78
C VAL A 112 -24.08 -20.64 6.68
N PHE A 113 -23.68 -19.82 5.73
CA PHE A 113 -24.46 -19.38 4.56
C PHE A 113 -23.69 -19.78 3.30
N ASP A 114 -23.91 -21.00 2.83
CA ASP A 114 -23.32 -21.52 1.59
C ASP A 114 -24.02 -20.92 0.37
N VAL A 115 -23.26 -20.30 -0.54
CA VAL A 115 -23.81 -19.66 -1.75
C VAL A 115 -24.62 -20.62 -2.63
N LEU A 116 -24.35 -21.93 -2.59
CA LEU A 116 -25.12 -22.95 -3.31
C LEU A 116 -26.56 -23.06 -2.79
N HIS A 117 -26.77 -22.89 -1.47
CA HIS A 117 -28.10 -22.88 -0.87
C HIS A 117 -28.92 -21.63 -1.25
N PHE A 118 -28.27 -20.62 -1.82
CA PHE A 118 -28.88 -19.40 -2.35
C PHE A 118 -29.01 -19.42 -3.88
N GLY A 119 -28.79 -20.58 -4.51
CA GLY A 119 -29.03 -20.79 -5.94
C GLY A 119 -27.83 -20.55 -6.83
N ALA A 120 -26.61 -20.41 -6.28
CA ALA A 120 -25.40 -20.41 -7.08
C ALA A 120 -25.22 -21.77 -7.77
N LYS A 121 -24.82 -21.76 -9.04
CA LYS A 121 -24.54 -22.99 -9.79
C LYS A 121 -23.08 -23.40 -9.69
N GLY A 122 -22.15 -22.45 -9.66
CA GLY A 122 -20.72 -22.75 -9.53
C GLY A 122 -20.14 -23.52 -10.72
N ASP A 123 -20.70 -23.34 -11.93
CA ASP A 123 -20.31 -24.01 -13.18
C ASP A 123 -19.37 -23.18 -14.08
N GLY A 124 -18.99 -21.99 -13.63
CA GLY A 124 -18.14 -21.03 -14.33
C GLY A 124 -18.82 -20.34 -15.52
N LYS A 125 -20.13 -20.50 -15.68
CA LYS A 125 -20.89 -20.00 -16.85
C LYS A 125 -22.15 -19.23 -16.44
N ALA A 126 -22.91 -19.75 -15.48
CA ALA A 126 -24.10 -19.08 -14.98
C ALA A 126 -23.70 -17.90 -14.09
N ASP A 127 -24.43 -16.79 -14.24
CA ASP A 127 -24.24 -15.62 -13.39
C ASP A 127 -24.75 -15.93 -11.97
N ASP A 128 -23.80 -16.09 -11.04
CA ASP A 128 -24.04 -16.42 -9.64
C ASP A 128 -24.16 -15.18 -8.75
N THR A 129 -24.10 -13.96 -9.32
CA THR A 129 -24.08 -12.69 -8.56
C THR A 129 -25.26 -12.57 -7.59
N LYS A 130 -26.47 -12.94 -8.03
CA LYS A 130 -27.68 -12.84 -7.18
C LYS A 130 -27.64 -13.81 -5.99
N ALA A 131 -27.04 -14.99 -6.16
CA ALA A 131 -26.89 -15.96 -5.09
C ALA A 131 -25.92 -15.43 -4.02
N PHE A 132 -24.81 -14.81 -4.44
CA PHE A 132 -23.88 -14.14 -3.53
C PHE A 132 -24.53 -12.97 -2.78
N GLN A 133 -25.33 -12.15 -3.47
CA GLN A 133 -26.09 -11.06 -2.84
C GLN A 133 -27.05 -11.58 -1.77
N ALA A 134 -27.79 -12.66 -2.08
CA ALA A 134 -28.75 -13.25 -1.16
C ALA A 134 -28.07 -13.90 0.06
N ALA A 135 -26.99 -14.66 -0.16
CA ALA A 135 -26.19 -15.25 0.91
C ALA A 135 -25.63 -14.18 1.85
N TRP A 136 -25.06 -13.10 1.29
CA TRP A 136 -24.56 -11.97 2.06
C TRP A 136 -25.67 -11.27 2.85
N ALA A 137 -26.82 -10.99 2.23
CA ALA A 137 -27.93 -10.32 2.91
C ALA A 137 -28.49 -11.13 4.09
N ALA A 138 -28.42 -12.46 4.01
CA ALA A 138 -28.78 -13.35 5.11
C ALA A 138 -27.71 -13.37 6.21
N ALA A 139 -26.44 -13.54 5.84
CA ALA A 139 -25.31 -13.57 6.78
C ALA A 139 -25.13 -12.24 7.54
N CYS A 140 -25.31 -11.11 6.85
CA CYS A 140 -25.21 -9.75 7.39
C CYS A 140 -26.06 -9.52 8.65
N LYS A 141 -27.16 -10.25 8.81
CA LYS A 141 -28.07 -10.11 9.97
C LYS A 141 -27.60 -10.88 11.20
N VAL A 142 -26.53 -11.65 11.10
CA VAL A 142 -26.06 -12.58 12.12
C VAL A 142 -24.61 -12.29 12.46
N GLU A 143 -24.35 -12.02 13.73
CA GLU A 143 -23.00 -11.81 14.25
C GLU A 143 -22.16 -13.08 14.10
N ALA A 144 -20.88 -12.91 13.74
CA ALA A 144 -19.94 -14.00 13.56
C ALA A 144 -20.43 -15.09 12.57
N SER A 145 -21.24 -14.69 11.59
CA SER A 145 -21.70 -15.58 10.52
C SER A 145 -20.58 -15.91 9.54
N THR A 146 -20.75 -17.00 8.79
CA THR A 146 -19.80 -17.42 7.75
C THR A 146 -20.51 -17.53 6.42
N VAL A 147 -20.11 -16.74 5.42
CA VAL A 147 -20.49 -16.97 4.02
C VAL A 147 -19.49 -17.93 3.41
N VAL A 148 -19.94 -19.03 2.81
CA VAL A 148 -19.07 -20.07 2.24
C VAL A 148 -19.17 -20.07 0.72
N VAL A 149 -18.01 -19.97 0.08
CA VAL A 149 -17.80 -20.20 -1.35
C VAL A 149 -17.04 -21.53 -1.49
N PRO A 150 -17.75 -22.65 -1.73
CA PRO A 150 -17.21 -23.98 -1.54
C PRO A 150 -16.15 -24.35 -2.59
N ALA A 151 -15.19 -25.18 -2.16
CA ALA A 151 -14.14 -25.74 -3.03
C ALA A 151 -14.72 -26.52 -4.21
N LYS A 152 -13.93 -26.64 -5.29
CA LYS A 152 -14.25 -27.35 -6.55
C LYS A 152 -15.27 -26.66 -7.46
N PHE A 153 -15.94 -25.61 -7.00
CA PHE A 153 -16.86 -24.82 -7.80
C PHE A 153 -16.17 -23.58 -8.38
N ILE A 154 -16.65 -23.13 -9.53
CA ILE A 154 -16.22 -21.90 -10.20
C ILE A 154 -17.43 -20.99 -10.35
N PHE A 155 -17.43 -19.84 -9.69
CA PHE A 155 -18.56 -18.92 -9.66
C PHE A 155 -18.28 -17.75 -10.58
N LEU A 156 -19.11 -17.57 -11.62
CA LEU A 156 -19.08 -16.36 -12.43
C LEU A 156 -19.86 -15.27 -11.68
N VAL A 157 -19.14 -14.28 -11.16
CA VAL A 157 -19.73 -13.22 -10.33
C VAL A 157 -19.42 -11.88 -10.96
N GLY A 158 -20.46 -11.14 -11.34
CA GLY A 158 -20.34 -9.77 -11.81
C GLY A 158 -19.99 -8.78 -10.69
N PRO A 159 -19.94 -7.48 -11.01
CA PRO A 159 -19.73 -6.44 -10.02
C PRO A 159 -20.70 -6.51 -8.84
N ILE A 160 -20.16 -6.53 -7.63
CA ILE A 160 -20.95 -6.70 -6.41
C ILE A 160 -20.33 -5.92 -5.24
N SER A 161 -21.20 -5.36 -4.39
CA SER A 161 -20.83 -4.70 -3.15
C SER A 161 -21.49 -5.39 -1.95
N PHE A 162 -20.65 -5.94 -1.09
CA PHE A 162 -20.97 -6.52 0.22
C PHE A 162 -21.02 -5.39 1.26
N SER A 163 -22.18 -4.72 1.31
CA SER A 163 -22.38 -3.52 2.13
C SER A 163 -22.64 -3.84 3.60
N GLY A 164 -21.90 -3.15 4.47
CA GLY A 164 -21.82 -3.35 5.92
C GLY A 164 -22.47 -2.35 6.89
N PRO A 165 -23.02 -1.16 6.52
CA PRO A 165 -23.54 -0.19 7.49
C PRO A 165 -24.56 -0.73 8.51
N TYR A 166 -25.25 -1.81 8.16
CA TYR A 166 -26.27 -2.46 8.99
C TYR A 166 -25.96 -3.93 9.27
N CYS A 167 -24.73 -4.38 8.98
CA CYS A 167 -24.34 -5.75 9.26
C CYS A 167 -23.85 -5.92 10.68
N GLN A 168 -24.11 -7.10 11.23
CA GLN A 168 -23.48 -7.55 12.46
C GLN A 168 -21.96 -7.73 12.25
N ALA A 169 -21.21 -7.68 13.34
CA ALA A 169 -19.75 -7.72 13.30
C ALA A 169 -19.20 -9.14 13.07
N ASN A 170 -17.91 -9.19 12.77
CA ASN A 170 -17.09 -10.41 12.76
C ASN A 170 -17.51 -11.46 11.72
N ILE A 171 -18.12 -11.03 10.62
CA ILE A 171 -18.50 -11.92 9.51
C ILE A 171 -17.23 -12.52 8.91
N VAL A 172 -17.28 -13.81 8.58
CA VAL A 172 -16.25 -14.54 7.86
C VAL A 172 -16.73 -14.80 6.44
N PHE A 173 -15.90 -14.46 5.45
CA PHE A 173 -16.08 -14.85 4.06
C PHE A 173 -15.07 -15.96 3.74
N GLN A 174 -15.54 -17.21 3.79
CA GLN A 174 -14.76 -18.41 3.54
C GLN A 174 -14.73 -18.69 2.04
N LEU A 175 -13.62 -18.35 1.39
CA LEU A 175 -13.36 -18.54 -0.03
C LEU A 175 -12.47 -19.78 -0.26
N ASP A 176 -13.08 -20.91 -0.60
CA ASP A 176 -12.35 -22.15 -0.95
C ASP A 176 -12.50 -22.54 -2.43
N GLY A 177 -13.52 -22.04 -3.11
CA GLY A 177 -13.72 -22.17 -4.56
C GLY A 177 -13.02 -21.09 -5.38
N THR A 178 -13.40 -20.99 -6.65
CA THR A 178 -12.90 -19.96 -7.57
C THR A 178 -14.00 -18.97 -7.90
N ILE A 179 -13.74 -17.67 -7.79
CA ILE A 179 -14.61 -16.61 -8.31
C ILE A 179 -13.95 -16.04 -9.57
N ILE A 180 -14.66 -16.00 -10.69
CA ILE A 180 -14.16 -15.44 -11.96
C ILE A 180 -14.97 -14.23 -12.41
N ALA A 181 -14.27 -13.25 -13.00
CA ALA A 181 -14.89 -12.04 -13.53
C ALA A 181 -15.57 -12.27 -14.89
N PRO A 182 -16.65 -11.52 -15.22
CA PRO A 182 -17.20 -11.49 -16.57
C PRO A 182 -16.23 -10.89 -17.58
N THR A 183 -16.09 -11.53 -18.73
CA THR A 183 -15.30 -11.04 -19.87
C THR A 183 -16.12 -10.19 -20.84
N ASP A 184 -17.45 -10.23 -20.74
CA ASP A 184 -18.33 -9.32 -21.50
C ASP A 184 -18.33 -7.93 -20.87
N SER A 185 -18.41 -6.88 -21.70
CA SER A 185 -18.46 -5.49 -21.21
C SER A 185 -19.79 -5.11 -20.54
N LYS A 186 -20.89 -5.81 -20.84
CA LYS A 186 -22.25 -5.45 -20.37
C LYS A 186 -22.37 -5.34 -18.84
N PRO A 187 -21.89 -6.29 -18.01
CA PRO A 187 -21.99 -6.22 -16.55
C PRO A 187 -21.23 -5.03 -15.94
N TRP A 188 -20.24 -4.49 -16.65
CA TRP A 188 -19.40 -3.38 -16.20
C TRP A 188 -20.00 -1.99 -16.53
N GLY A 189 -21.07 -1.94 -17.33
CA GLY A 189 -21.74 -0.70 -17.71
C GLY A 189 -20.79 0.30 -18.39
N LYS A 190 -20.73 1.54 -17.89
CA LYS A 190 -19.82 2.58 -18.38
C LYS A 190 -18.40 2.48 -17.81
N GLY A 191 -18.12 1.45 -17.02
CA GLY A 191 -16.91 1.34 -16.21
C GLY A 191 -17.20 1.64 -14.75
N ILE A 192 -16.63 0.83 -13.87
CA ILE A 192 -16.75 0.90 -12.43
C ILE A 192 -15.37 0.72 -11.80
N LEU A 193 -15.18 1.26 -10.61
CA LEU A 193 -13.85 1.31 -9.99
C LEU A 193 -13.45 0.01 -9.28
N GLN A 194 -14.40 -0.88 -9.00
CA GLN A 194 -14.15 -2.12 -8.29
C GLN A 194 -15.07 -3.24 -8.76
N TRP A 195 -14.56 -4.47 -8.70
CA TRP A 195 -15.31 -5.68 -9.01
C TRP A 195 -15.99 -6.25 -7.75
N LEU A 196 -15.20 -6.71 -6.78
CA LEU A 196 -15.67 -7.19 -5.48
C LEU A 196 -15.39 -6.12 -4.41
N GLU A 197 -16.44 -5.59 -3.78
CA GLU A 197 -16.29 -4.58 -2.74
C GLU A 197 -16.83 -5.04 -1.40
N PHE A 198 -16.05 -4.87 -0.33
CA PHE A 198 -16.48 -4.98 1.06
C PHE A 198 -16.45 -3.59 1.68
N THR A 199 -17.62 -3.06 2.09
CA THR A 199 -17.72 -1.64 2.44
C THR A 199 -18.38 -1.43 3.80
N LYS A 200 -17.75 -0.60 4.64
CA LYS A 200 -18.24 -0.17 5.96
C LYS A 200 -18.52 -1.34 6.92
N LEU A 201 -17.58 -2.28 7.01
CA LEU A 201 -17.68 -3.47 7.88
C LEU A 201 -16.82 -3.34 9.14
N LYS A 202 -17.16 -4.15 10.15
CA LYS A 202 -16.41 -4.25 11.41
C LYS A 202 -16.03 -5.72 11.66
N GLY A 203 -14.73 -6.01 11.69
CA GLY A 203 -14.21 -7.35 12.00
C GLY A 203 -14.31 -8.35 10.86
N ILE A 204 -14.49 -7.91 9.60
CA ILE A 204 -14.62 -8.82 8.46
C ILE A 204 -13.31 -9.61 8.24
N THR A 205 -13.43 -10.92 8.08
CA THR A 205 -12.33 -11.81 7.72
C THR A 205 -12.61 -12.46 6.37
N VAL A 206 -11.76 -12.23 5.37
CA VAL A 206 -11.76 -12.99 4.11
C VAL A 206 -10.64 -14.02 4.20
N GLN A 207 -10.99 -15.30 4.16
CA GLN A 207 -10.05 -16.39 4.36
C GLN A 207 -10.34 -17.58 3.45
N GLY A 208 -9.40 -18.52 3.37
CA GLY A 208 -9.59 -19.80 2.69
C GLY A 208 -8.41 -20.11 1.78
N LYS A 209 -8.60 -21.02 0.82
CA LYS A 209 -7.56 -21.40 -0.16
C LYS A 209 -8.00 -21.19 -1.61
N GLY A 210 -9.12 -20.50 -1.80
CA GLY A 210 -9.72 -20.25 -3.09
C GLY A 210 -9.05 -19.12 -3.87
N ILE A 211 -9.59 -18.89 -5.07
CA ILE A 211 -9.01 -18.01 -6.08
C ILE A 211 -10.02 -16.92 -6.47
N ILE A 212 -9.57 -15.69 -6.57
CA ILE A 212 -10.26 -14.59 -7.25
C ILE A 212 -9.53 -14.34 -8.57
N ASP A 213 -10.14 -14.70 -9.70
CA ASP A 213 -9.57 -14.51 -11.05
C ASP A 213 -10.26 -13.36 -11.76
N GLY A 214 -9.55 -12.23 -11.88
CA GLY A 214 -10.04 -11.02 -12.51
C GLY A 214 -10.15 -11.08 -14.04
N ARG A 215 -9.60 -12.12 -14.68
CA ARG A 215 -9.57 -12.31 -16.15
C ARG A 215 -9.16 -11.03 -16.90
N GLY A 216 -8.12 -10.37 -16.37
CA GLY A 216 -7.67 -9.03 -16.72
C GLY A 216 -7.16 -8.83 -18.13
N SER A 217 -6.83 -9.89 -18.88
CA SER A 217 -6.23 -9.78 -20.20
C SER A 217 -7.03 -8.93 -21.19
N GLY A 218 -8.36 -9.02 -21.16
CA GLY A 218 -9.24 -8.17 -21.98
C GLY A 218 -9.18 -6.67 -21.66
N TRP A 219 -8.70 -6.31 -20.47
CA TRP A 219 -8.56 -4.93 -20.00
C TRP A 219 -7.19 -4.32 -20.30
N TRP A 220 -6.19 -5.16 -20.60
CA TRP A 220 -4.82 -4.72 -20.85
C TRP A 220 -4.57 -4.39 -22.34
N LEU A 221 -5.43 -4.87 -23.24
CA LEU A 221 -5.30 -4.71 -24.70
C LEU A 221 -5.46 -3.27 -25.20
N ASP A 222 -6.23 -2.45 -24.48
CA ASP A 222 -6.51 -1.06 -24.81
C ASP A 222 -5.80 -0.08 -23.86
N ALA A 223 -4.77 -0.51 -23.13
CA ALA A 223 -3.94 0.43 -22.40
C ALA A 223 -3.44 1.46 -23.43
N PRO A 224 -3.92 2.71 -23.39
CA PRO A 224 -3.48 3.71 -24.35
C PRO A 224 -1.96 3.78 -24.22
N TYR A 225 -1.29 4.11 -25.31
CA TYR A 225 0.12 4.52 -25.30
C TYR A 225 0.38 5.73 -24.36
N GLU A 226 -0.67 6.28 -23.74
CA GLU A 226 -0.67 7.27 -22.66
C GLU A 226 -0.83 6.65 -21.25
N ASP A 227 -0.49 5.38 -21.04
CA ASP A 227 -0.09 4.97 -19.70
C ASP A 227 1.15 5.82 -19.34
N PRO A 228 1.21 6.43 -18.14
CA PRO A 228 2.31 7.27 -17.73
C PRO A 228 3.65 6.68 -18.17
N TYR A 229 4.39 7.38 -19.03
CA TYR A 229 5.80 7.05 -19.21
C TYR A 229 6.43 7.26 -17.83
N ASP A 230 6.63 6.17 -17.09
CA ASP A 230 7.51 6.23 -15.92
C ASP A 230 8.87 6.62 -16.49
N ASP A 231 9.27 7.87 -16.25
CA ASP A 231 10.44 8.48 -16.88
C ASP A 231 11.73 7.70 -16.54
N GLU A 232 11.67 6.84 -15.52
CA GLU A 232 12.69 5.84 -15.19
C GLU A 232 12.97 4.85 -16.33
N ARG A 233 12.03 4.63 -17.27
CA ARG A 233 12.30 3.85 -18.50
C ARG A 233 13.43 4.47 -19.34
N LYS A 234 13.65 5.79 -19.25
CA LYS A 234 14.79 6.46 -19.92
C LYS A 234 16.14 6.06 -19.30
N LEU A 235 16.17 5.58 -18.05
CA LEU A 235 17.37 5.05 -17.41
C LEU A 235 17.64 3.59 -17.81
N ILE A 236 16.69 2.90 -18.44
CA ILE A 236 16.82 1.50 -18.85
C ILE A 236 17.26 1.45 -20.33
N ILE A 237 18.50 1.84 -20.61
CA ILE A 237 19.09 1.70 -21.96
C ILE A 237 19.96 0.43 -21.97
N PRO A 238 19.59 -0.62 -22.74
CA PRO A 238 20.42 -1.81 -22.89
C PRO A 238 21.74 -1.47 -23.59
N LEU A 239 22.84 -2.12 -23.18
CA LEU A 239 24.21 -1.87 -23.69
C LEU A 239 24.35 -1.97 -25.23
N ASN A 240 23.45 -2.67 -25.90
CA ASN A 240 23.57 -2.97 -27.34
C ASN A 240 22.46 -2.38 -28.23
N ASN A 241 21.54 -1.53 -27.73
CA ASN A 241 20.38 -1.06 -28.52
C ASN A 241 19.54 -2.18 -29.20
N THR A 242 19.77 -3.45 -28.85
CA THR A 242 19.18 -4.62 -29.52
C THR A 242 17.96 -5.20 -28.80
N VAL A 243 17.50 -4.57 -27.72
CA VAL A 243 16.17 -4.91 -27.22
C VAL A 243 15.19 -4.28 -28.19
N GLN A 244 14.70 -5.10 -29.11
CA GLN A 244 13.43 -4.86 -29.77
C GLN A 244 12.47 -4.44 -28.67
N GLU A 245 12.05 -3.16 -28.66
CA GLU A 245 10.84 -2.77 -27.93
C GLU A 245 9.84 -3.86 -28.32
N ARG A 246 9.48 -4.73 -27.38
CA ARG A 246 8.32 -5.58 -27.60
C ARG A 246 7.19 -4.60 -27.34
N PRO A 247 6.58 -3.96 -28.36
CA PRO A 247 5.28 -3.39 -28.14
C PRO A 247 4.45 -4.51 -27.50
N PRO A 248 3.61 -4.20 -26.49
CA PRO A 248 2.76 -5.22 -25.89
C PRO A 248 2.16 -6.02 -27.03
N MET A 249 2.47 -7.31 -27.09
CA MET A 249 1.93 -8.17 -28.13
C MET A 249 0.43 -7.97 -28.07
N PRO A 250 -0.25 -7.56 -29.16
CA PRO A 250 -1.68 -7.60 -29.16
C PRO A 250 -2.02 -9.07 -29.04
N VAL A 251 -2.41 -9.50 -27.84
CA VAL A 251 -3.07 -10.79 -27.66
C VAL A 251 -4.42 -10.62 -28.33
N ARG A 252 -4.44 -10.79 -29.65
CA ARG A 252 -5.67 -10.87 -30.42
C ARG A 252 -6.42 -12.07 -29.88
N ASN A 253 -7.51 -11.82 -29.19
CA ASN A 253 -8.51 -12.82 -28.95
C ASN A 253 -9.85 -12.30 -29.47
N GLU A 254 -10.50 -13.12 -30.29
CA GLU A 254 -11.67 -12.81 -31.11
C GLU A 254 -12.99 -12.81 -30.32
N LEU A 255 -12.98 -12.39 -29.04
CA LEU A 255 -14.13 -12.54 -28.18
C LEU A 255 -14.46 -11.27 -27.39
N SER A 256 -15.70 -10.81 -27.61
CA SER A 256 -16.48 -9.83 -26.86
C SER A 256 -16.03 -8.36 -26.95
N GLY A 257 -17.02 -7.46 -27.08
CA GLY A 257 -16.82 -6.05 -27.40
C GLY A 257 -15.93 -5.29 -26.41
N LYS A 258 -15.33 -4.19 -26.89
CA LYS A 258 -14.38 -3.32 -26.17
C LYS A 258 -14.77 -3.14 -24.70
N MET A 259 -13.87 -3.51 -23.77
CA MET A 259 -14.06 -3.27 -22.35
C MET A 259 -14.12 -1.76 -22.06
N PRO A 260 -14.80 -1.32 -20.98
CA PRO A 260 -14.77 0.07 -20.56
C PRO A 260 -13.34 0.55 -20.28
N SER A 261 -13.07 1.85 -20.47
CA SER A 261 -11.74 2.43 -20.21
C SER A 261 -11.36 2.45 -18.72
N ILE A 262 -12.35 2.43 -17.83
CA ILE A 262 -12.13 2.37 -16.39
C ILE A 262 -11.93 0.91 -15.99
N LYS A 263 -10.67 0.54 -15.72
CA LYS A 263 -10.29 -0.78 -15.23
C LYS A 263 -10.68 -0.92 -13.74
N PRO A 264 -11.43 -1.95 -13.33
CA PRO A 264 -11.80 -2.14 -11.94
C PRO A 264 -10.66 -2.78 -11.13
N THR A 265 -10.53 -2.38 -9.86
CA THR A 265 -9.79 -3.16 -8.85
C THR A 265 -10.51 -4.49 -8.60
N ALA A 266 -9.79 -5.60 -8.48
CA ALA A 266 -10.40 -6.92 -8.28
C ALA A 266 -11.12 -7.03 -6.92
N LEU A 267 -10.41 -6.75 -5.82
CA LEU A 267 -10.96 -6.78 -4.46
C LEU A 267 -10.67 -5.47 -3.72
N ARG A 268 -11.72 -4.81 -3.23
CA ARG A 268 -11.62 -3.55 -2.49
C ARG A 268 -12.30 -3.62 -1.13
N PHE A 269 -11.62 -3.13 -0.11
CA PHE A 269 -12.20 -2.77 1.18
C PHE A 269 -12.31 -1.25 1.29
N TYR A 270 -13.48 -0.76 1.67
CA TYR A 270 -13.74 0.66 1.86
C TYR A 270 -14.32 0.95 3.25
N GLY A 271 -13.77 1.93 3.96
CA GLY A 271 -14.39 2.44 5.19
C GLY A 271 -14.54 1.40 6.31
N SER A 272 -13.72 0.35 6.33
CA SER A 272 -13.89 -0.81 7.20
C SER A 272 -12.88 -0.83 8.34
N PHE A 273 -13.25 -1.47 9.45
CA PHE A 273 -12.46 -1.56 10.68
C PHE A 273 -12.13 -3.01 10.99
N ASN A 274 -10.90 -3.30 11.41
CA ASN A 274 -10.42 -4.64 11.78
C ASN A 274 -10.64 -5.64 10.64
N VAL A 275 -10.04 -5.37 9.48
CA VAL A 275 -10.14 -6.24 8.30
C VAL A 275 -9.01 -7.25 8.32
N THR A 276 -9.32 -8.53 8.11
CA THR A 276 -8.32 -9.57 7.88
C THR A 276 -8.49 -10.19 6.50
N VAL A 277 -7.40 -10.33 5.73
CA VAL A 277 -7.36 -11.08 4.48
C VAL A 277 -6.26 -12.13 4.55
N THR A 278 -6.58 -13.41 4.35
CA THR A 278 -5.59 -14.48 4.46
C THR A 278 -5.83 -15.70 3.57
N GLY A 279 -4.76 -16.40 3.19
CA GLY A 279 -4.79 -17.71 2.53
C GLY A 279 -5.19 -17.72 1.05
N ILE A 280 -5.98 -16.74 0.61
CA ILE A 280 -6.54 -16.69 -0.74
C ILE A 280 -5.50 -16.29 -1.79
N THR A 281 -5.80 -16.58 -3.05
CA THR A 281 -5.04 -16.09 -4.21
C THR A 281 -5.89 -15.10 -5.02
N ILE A 282 -5.31 -13.96 -5.41
CA ILE A 282 -5.92 -13.01 -6.36
C ILE A 282 -5.05 -12.97 -7.61
N GLN A 283 -5.62 -13.26 -8.77
CA GLN A 283 -4.87 -13.34 -10.02
C GLN A 283 -5.54 -12.60 -11.17
N ASN A 284 -4.73 -12.25 -12.17
CA ASN A 284 -5.17 -11.60 -13.41
C ASN A 284 -6.10 -10.40 -13.16
N SER A 285 -5.76 -9.53 -12.21
CA SER A 285 -6.61 -8.37 -11.91
C SER A 285 -6.62 -7.39 -13.10
N PRO A 286 -7.77 -6.79 -13.46
CA PRO A 286 -7.82 -5.73 -14.47
C PRO A 286 -6.98 -4.50 -14.11
N GLN A 287 -6.90 -4.17 -12.83
CA GLN A 287 -6.08 -3.11 -12.23
C GLN A 287 -5.47 -3.64 -10.92
N CYS A 288 -5.54 -2.93 -9.79
CA CYS A 288 -5.04 -3.40 -8.50
C CYS A 288 -5.73 -4.70 -8.04
N HIS A 289 -5.00 -5.63 -7.46
CA HIS A 289 -5.53 -6.90 -6.97
C HIS A 289 -6.32 -6.70 -5.66
N LEU A 290 -5.68 -6.09 -4.66
CA LEU A 290 -6.26 -5.83 -3.34
C LEU A 290 -6.11 -4.37 -2.96
N LYS A 291 -7.21 -3.68 -2.68
CA LYS A 291 -7.20 -2.28 -2.26
C LYS A 291 -7.85 -2.08 -0.90
N PHE A 292 -7.20 -1.30 -0.04
CA PHE A 292 -7.77 -0.77 1.19
C PHE A 292 -7.87 0.76 1.10
N ASP A 293 -9.08 1.28 1.26
CA ASP A 293 -9.34 2.71 1.22
C ASP A 293 -10.14 3.14 2.46
N ASN A 294 -9.60 4.08 3.23
CA ASN A 294 -10.21 4.57 4.47
C ASN A 294 -10.46 3.44 5.50
N CYS A 295 -9.52 2.51 5.64
CA CYS A 295 -9.63 1.38 6.59
C CYS A 295 -8.73 1.58 7.81
N ILE A 296 -9.11 1.01 8.95
CA ILE A 296 -8.32 1.06 10.20
C ILE A 296 -8.20 -0.35 10.78
N GLY A 297 -6.98 -0.76 11.16
CA GLY A 297 -6.74 -2.10 11.66
C GLY A 297 -6.83 -3.11 10.51
N VAL A 298 -5.86 -3.11 9.62
CA VAL A 298 -5.81 -4.03 8.47
C VAL A 298 -4.73 -5.06 8.72
N VAL A 299 -5.07 -6.34 8.56
CA VAL A 299 -4.11 -7.45 8.59
C VAL A 299 -4.23 -8.24 7.29
N VAL A 300 -3.11 -8.39 6.59
CA VAL A 300 -3.00 -9.21 5.39
C VAL A 300 -1.88 -10.22 5.60
N HIS A 301 -2.18 -11.51 5.51
CA HIS A 301 -1.14 -12.52 5.66
C HIS A 301 -1.37 -13.83 4.92
N ASP A 302 -0.29 -14.51 4.56
CA ASP A 302 -0.33 -15.84 3.92
C ASP A 302 -1.19 -15.89 2.64
N MET A 303 -1.32 -14.76 1.93
CA MET A 303 -2.04 -14.69 0.65
C MET A 303 -1.06 -14.67 -0.54
N SER A 304 -1.59 -14.80 -1.75
CA SER A 304 -0.80 -14.70 -2.98
C SER A 304 -1.44 -13.78 -4.02
N VAL A 305 -0.61 -13.03 -4.74
CA VAL A 305 -0.99 -12.26 -5.94
C VAL A 305 -0.20 -12.78 -7.13
N SER A 306 -0.88 -12.97 -8.27
CA SER A 306 -0.26 -13.45 -9.50
C SER A 306 -0.87 -12.82 -10.76
N SER A 307 -0.10 -11.99 -11.45
CA SER A 307 -0.38 -11.51 -12.81
C SER A 307 0.92 -11.43 -13.62
N PRO A 308 0.86 -11.40 -14.96
CA PRO A 308 2.04 -11.17 -15.79
C PRO A 308 2.80 -9.90 -15.39
N GLY A 309 4.13 -9.94 -15.39
CA GLY A 309 4.99 -8.81 -14.98
C GLY A 309 4.90 -7.58 -15.90
N ASP A 310 4.24 -7.70 -17.04
CA ASP A 310 3.95 -6.64 -18.01
C ASP A 310 2.48 -6.21 -18.00
N SER A 311 1.66 -6.71 -17.06
CA SER A 311 0.26 -6.30 -16.93
C SER A 311 0.13 -4.87 -16.36
N PRO A 312 -0.50 -3.93 -17.07
CA PRO A 312 -0.46 -2.51 -16.71
C PRO A 312 -1.30 -2.18 -15.48
N ASN A 313 -0.72 -1.42 -14.56
CA ASN A 313 -1.37 -0.89 -13.34
C ASN A 313 -1.94 -1.96 -12.39
N THR A 314 -1.31 -3.15 -12.36
CA THR A 314 -1.82 -4.28 -11.58
C THR A 314 -1.24 -4.39 -10.17
N ASP A 315 -1.21 -3.28 -9.41
CA ASP A 315 -0.67 -3.26 -8.04
C ASP A 315 -1.12 -4.49 -7.22
N GLY A 316 -0.22 -5.07 -6.42
CA GLY A 316 -0.55 -6.20 -5.55
C GLY A 316 -1.48 -5.77 -4.42
N ILE A 317 -0.95 -4.99 -3.48
CA ILE A 317 -1.71 -4.40 -2.37
C ILE A 317 -1.61 -2.88 -2.44
N HIS A 318 -2.76 -2.21 -2.60
CA HIS A 318 -2.86 -0.76 -2.70
C HIS A 318 -3.50 -0.19 -1.43
N LEU A 319 -2.75 0.62 -0.67
CA LEU A 319 -3.20 1.27 0.55
C LEU A 319 -3.49 2.75 0.31
N GLN A 320 -4.65 3.21 0.72
CA GLN A 320 -5.03 4.62 0.65
C GLN A 320 -5.81 5.02 1.91
N ASN A 321 -5.53 6.20 2.48
CA ASN A 321 -6.22 6.71 3.67
C ASN A 321 -6.33 5.70 4.83
N SER A 322 -5.41 4.73 4.95
CA SER A 322 -5.58 3.58 5.83
C SER A 322 -4.56 3.57 6.97
N LYS A 323 -4.98 3.17 8.16
CA LYS A 323 -4.16 3.25 9.37
C LYS A 323 -4.04 1.91 10.07
N ASP A 324 -2.93 1.72 10.76
CA ASP A 324 -2.65 0.51 11.56
C ASP A 324 -2.75 -0.74 10.67
N VAL A 325 -1.79 -0.83 9.74
CA VAL A 325 -1.76 -1.87 8.70
C VAL A 325 -0.60 -2.82 8.96
N LEU A 326 -0.87 -4.11 8.94
CA LEU A 326 0.10 -5.20 9.03
C LEU A 326 0.00 -6.09 7.80
N ILE A 327 1.11 -6.24 7.07
CA ILE A 327 1.20 -7.14 5.91
C ILE A 327 2.37 -8.11 6.12
N HIS A 328 2.13 -9.42 6.10
CA HIS A 328 3.22 -10.39 6.20
C HIS A 328 3.00 -11.74 5.51
N GLY A 329 4.07 -12.53 5.37
CA GLY A 329 3.99 -13.92 4.85
C GLY A 329 3.38 -14.04 3.46
N THR A 330 3.44 -12.99 2.64
CA THR A 330 2.69 -12.87 1.38
C THR A 330 3.63 -12.92 0.18
N THR A 331 3.18 -13.51 -0.93
CA THR A 331 3.90 -13.51 -2.21
C THR A 331 3.16 -12.65 -3.24
N LEU A 332 3.86 -11.69 -3.85
CA LEU A 332 3.28 -10.67 -4.73
C LEU A 332 4.03 -10.67 -6.07
N ALA A 333 3.38 -11.18 -7.10
CA ALA A 333 3.85 -11.16 -8.48
C ALA A 333 2.83 -10.41 -9.35
N CYS A 334 3.20 -9.23 -9.85
CA CYS A 334 2.31 -8.37 -10.62
C CYS A 334 3.08 -7.51 -11.62
N GLY A 335 2.37 -6.72 -12.43
CA GLY A 335 2.97 -5.83 -13.42
C GLY A 335 3.23 -4.40 -12.94
N ASP A 336 2.82 -4.06 -11.71
CA ASP A 336 3.09 -2.76 -11.09
C ASP A 336 3.61 -2.95 -9.63
N ASP A 337 3.43 -1.95 -8.76
CA ASP A 337 3.91 -1.97 -7.38
C ASP A 337 3.37 -3.21 -6.61
N CYS A 338 4.26 -4.01 -6.01
CA CYS A 338 3.86 -5.12 -5.12
C CYS A 338 3.00 -4.58 -3.98
N VAL A 339 3.47 -3.51 -3.33
CA VAL A 339 2.69 -2.74 -2.35
C VAL A 339 2.83 -1.26 -2.67
N SER A 340 1.71 -0.57 -2.88
CA SER A 340 1.67 0.87 -3.06
C SER A 340 1.01 1.56 -1.86
N ILE A 341 1.68 2.55 -1.30
CA ILE A 341 1.26 3.28 -0.09
C ILE A 341 0.95 4.72 -0.48
N GLN A 342 -0.34 5.05 -0.54
CA GLN A 342 -0.81 6.38 -0.93
C GLN A 342 -1.00 7.31 0.27
N THR A 343 -1.39 8.55 -0.03
CA THR A 343 -1.72 9.57 0.98
C THR A 343 -2.74 9.09 2.02
N GLY A 344 -2.61 9.65 3.22
CA GLY A 344 -3.48 9.37 4.37
C GLY A 344 -3.13 8.08 5.11
N CYS A 345 -2.05 7.40 4.73
CA CYS A 345 -1.61 6.18 5.39
C CYS A 345 -0.67 6.48 6.57
N SER A 346 -0.86 5.77 7.69
CA SER A 346 0.04 5.85 8.84
C SER A 346 0.11 4.54 9.63
N ASN A 347 1.24 4.27 10.29
CA ASN A 347 1.47 3.04 11.06
C ASN A 347 1.32 1.79 10.17
N VAL A 348 2.14 1.72 9.11
CA VAL A 348 2.15 0.59 8.19
C VAL A 348 3.38 -0.26 8.47
N TYR A 349 3.18 -1.54 8.75
CA TYR A 349 4.24 -2.51 8.99
C TYR A 349 4.16 -3.68 8.01
N ILE A 350 5.20 -3.83 7.18
CA ILE A 350 5.30 -4.85 6.14
C ILE A 350 6.51 -5.72 6.44
N HIS A 351 6.33 -7.03 6.58
CA HIS A 351 7.45 -7.94 6.76
C HIS A 351 7.30 -9.34 6.18
N ASN A 352 8.40 -10.04 5.88
CA ASN A 352 8.37 -11.40 5.32
C ASN A 352 7.55 -11.48 4.02
N VAL A 353 7.79 -10.58 3.08
CA VAL A 353 7.11 -10.54 1.78
C VAL A 353 8.08 -10.93 0.67
N ASN A 354 7.62 -11.76 -0.25
CA ASN A 354 8.30 -12.01 -1.52
C ASN A 354 7.63 -11.15 -2.61
N CYS A 355 8.40 -10.30 -3.26
CA CYS A 355 7.93 -9.33 -4.26
C CYS A 355 8.70 -9.53 -5.57
N GLY A 356 7.99 -9.84 -6.64
CA GLY A 356 8.63 -10.06 -7.93
C GLY A 356 7.85 -11.02 -8.83
N PRO A 357 7.75 -10.70 -10.15
CA PRO A 357 8.12 -9.43 -10.80
C PRO A 357 7.19 -8.27 -10.39
N GLY A 358 7.51 -7.04 -10.83
CA GLY A 358 6.70 -5.82 -10.60
C GLY A 358 7.52 -4.55 -10.40
N HIS A 359 6.94 -3.51 -9.80
CA HIS A 359 7.59 -2.23 -9.52
C HIS A 359 8.07 -2.07 -8.06
N GLY A 360 8.18 -3.16 -7.30
CA GLY A 360 8.71 -3.11 -5.93
C GLY A 360 7.70 -2.59 -4.90
N ILE A 361 8.19 -2.04 -3.80
CA ILE A 361 7.36 -1.43 -2.75
C ILE A 361 7.50 0.09 -2.83
N SER A 362 6.39 0.77 -3.10
CA SER A 362 6.37 2.21 -3.41
C SER A 362 5.52 3.00 -2.43
N ILE A 363 6.04 4.12 -1.93
CA ILE A 363 5.25 5.19 -1.30
C ILE A 363 4.94 6.23 -2.38
N GLY A 364 3.65 6.42 -2.67
CA GLY A 364 3.14 7.36 -3.68
C GLY A 364 2.62 6.70 -4.97
N SER A 365 2.30 7.49 -6.00
CA SER A 365 2.72 8.88 -6.18
C SER A 365 1.93 9.88 -5.34
N LEU A 366 2.65 10.76 -4.63
CA LEU A 366 2.07 11.69 -3.66
C LEU A 366 2.03 13.12 -4.17
N GLY A 367 0.91 13.82 -3.93
CA GLY A 367 0.79 15.25 -4.22
C GLY A 367 0.37 15.59 -5.65
N LYS A 368 -0.23 14.63 -6.39
CA LYS A 368 -0.77 14.85 -7.74
C LYS A 368 -1.69 16.07 -7.76
N ASP A 369 -1.67 16.84 -8.83
CA ASP A 369 -2.52 18.03 -9.02
C ASP A 369 -2.40 19.05 -7.86
N ASN A 370 -1.18 19.23 -7.37
CA ASN A 370 -0.84 20.14 -6.27
C ASN A 370 -1.60 19.85 -4.96
N THR A 371 -1.98 18.58 -4.77
CA THR A 371 -2.69 18.15 -3.57
C THR A 371 -1.74 17.97 -2.38
N LYS A 372 -2.32 18.03 -1.19
CA LYS A 372 -1.62 17.71 0.06
C LYS A 372 -1.57 16.20 0.27
N ALA A 373 -0.39 15.68 0.58
CA ALA A 373 -0.17 14.27 0.87
C ALA A 373 0.51 14.07 2.23
N CYS A 374 0.02 13.09 2.98
CA CYS A 374 0.47 12.81 4.34
C CYS A 374 0.71 11.31 4.50
N VAL A 375 1.95 10.90 4.77
CA VAL A 375 2.31 9.52 5.05
C VAL A 375 3.28 9.49 6.22
N SER A 376 3.06 8.63 7.22
CA SER A 376 3.95 8.60 8.37
C SER A 376 4.08 7.23 9.02
N ASN A 377 5.23 7.00 9.67
CA ASN A 377 5.49 5.77 10.42
C ASN A 377 5.30 4.51 9.57
N ILE A 378 6.18 4.35 8.58
CA ILE A 378 6.18 3.22 7.65
C ILE A 378 7.40 2.37 7.94
N THR A 379 7.22 1.09 8.19
CA THR A 379 8.31 0.12 8.34
C THR A 379 8.13 -1.03 7.37
N VAL A 380 9.12 -1.25 6.53
CA VAL A 380 9.18 -2.34 5.55
C VAL A 380 10.46 -3.11 5.81
N ARG A 381 10.34 -4.40 6.15
CA ARG A 381 11.52 -5.22 6.46
C ARG A 381 11.42 -6.67 6.08
N ASP A 382 12.54 -7.38 6.04
CA ASP A 382 12.57 -8.81 5.74
C ASP A 382 11.90 -9.12 4.39
N ILE A 383 12.30 -8.38 3.34
CA ILE A 383 11.72 -8.50 2.00
C ILE A 383 12.69 -9.24 1.08
N MET A 384 12.16 -10.16 0.29
CA MET A 384 12.84 -10.74 -0.87
C MET A 384 12.27 -10.06 -2.11
N MET A 385 13.11 -9.37 -2.88
CA MET A 385 12.73 -8.74 -4.14
C MET A 385 13.50 -9.38 -5.28
N HIS A 386 12.79 -9.75 -6.34
CA HIS A 386 13.41 -10.37 -7.50
C HIS A 386 12.77 -9.87 -8.81
N ASN A 387 13.62 -9.55 -9.80
CA ASN A 387 13.18 -9.15 -11.14
C ASN A 387 12.15 -8.00 -11.14
N THR A 388 12.28 -7.06 -10.19
CA THR A 388 11.46 -5.86 -10.13
C THR A 388 12.15 -4.67 -10.78
N MET A 389 11.36 -3.71 -11.27
CA MET A 389 11.88 -2.41 -11.75
C MET A 389 12.55 -1.66 -10.59
N ASN A 390 11.82 -1.47 -9.49
CA ASN A 390 12.32 -0.80 -8.31
C ASN A 390 12.41 -1.75 -7.13
N GLY A 391 13.29 -1.44 -6.18
CA GLY A 391 13.30 -2.08 -4.87
C GLY A 391 12.30 -1.38 -3.95
N VAL A 392 12.81 -0.43 -3.17
CA VAL A 392 11.99 0.47 -2.33
C VAL A 392 12.02 1.88 -2.89
N ARG A 393 10.83 2.45 -3.13
CA ARG A 393 10.65 3.71 -3.86
C ARG A 393 9.78 4.70 -3.11
N ILE A 394 10.11 5.98 -3.18
CA ILE A 394 9.24 7.10 -2.79
C ILE A 394 9.07 8.00 -4.00
N LYS A 395 7.84 8.16 -4.50
CA LYS A 395 7.51 8.98 -5.67
C LYS A 395 6.57 10.13 -5.29
N THR A 396 6.95 11.36 -5.59
CA THR A 396 6.11 12.55 -5.32
C THR A 396 6.07 13.48 -6.51
N TRP A 397 4.91 14.10 -6.75
CA TRP A 397 4.73 15.06 -7.83
C TRP A 397 5.32 16.43 -7.47
N GLN A 398 5.91 17.09 -8.46
CA GLN A 398 6.17 18.52 -8.37
C GLN A 398 4.85 19.28 -8.19
N GLY A 399 4.86 20.31 -7.35
CA GLY A 399 3.69 21.12 -7.00
C GLY A 399 2.92 20.61 -5.78
N GLY A 400 3.16 19.37 -5.34
CA GLY A 400 2.55 18.77 -4.15
C GLY A 400 2.92 19.49 -2.84
N SER A 401 2.22 19.15 -1.76
CA SER A 401 2.49 19.66 -0.40
C SER A 401 2.23 18.60 0.68
N GLY A 402 2.52 18.88 1.95
CA GLY A 402 2.43 17.94 3.06
C GLY A 402 3.75 17.23 3.35
N ASN A 403 3.72 16.04 3.95
CA ASN A 403 4.94 15.33 4.35
C ASN A 403 4.88 13.80 4.24
N VAL A 404 6.07 13.22 4.09
CA VAL A 404 6.38 11.81 4.38
C VAL A 404 7.44 11.78 5.46
N GLN A 405 7.17 11.11 6.57
CA GLN A 405 8.10 11.07 7.69
C GLN A 405 8.15 9.75 8.45
N GLY A 406 9.33 9.41 8.97
CA GLY A 406 9.52 8.20 9.78
C GLY A 406 9.34 6.94 8.94
N VAL A 407 10.22 6.76 7.96
CA VAL A 407 10.20 5.60 7.06
C VAL A 407 11.44 4.75 7.32
N LEU A 408 11.25 3.45 7.51
CA LEU A 408 12.32 2.47 7.66
C LEU A 408 12.18 1.37 6.61
N PHE A 409 13.19 1.25 5.75
CA PHE A 409 13.40 0.11 4.86
C PHE A 409 14.58 -0.70 5.38
N SER A 410 14.37 -1.92 5.87
CA SER A 410 15.41 -2.69 6.56
C SER A 410 15.47 -4.16 6.15
N ASN A 411 16.66 -4.73 6.00
CA ASN A 411 16.84 -6.16 5.72
C ASN A 411 16.09 -6.60 4.44
N ILE A 412 16.49 -6.00 3.31
CA ILE A 412 15.89 -6.24 2.00
C ILE A 412 16.94 -6.91 1.12
N GLN A 413 16.58 -8.08 0.59
CA GLN A 413 17.40 -8.80 -0.38
C GLN A 413 16.87 -8.52 -1.77
N VAL A 414 17.72 -7.99 -2.65
CA VAL A 414 17.37 -7.69 -4.05
C VAL A 414 18.11 -8.65 -5.00
N SER A 415 17.41 -9.21 -5.97
CA SER A 415 17.98 -10.04 -7.02
C SER A 415 17.54 -9.53 -8.37
N GLU A 416 18.47 -9.11 -9.21
CA GLU A 416 18.18 -8.59 -10.56
C GLU A 416 17.17 -7.42 -10.55
N VAL A 417 17.21 -6.57 -9.51
CA VAL A 417 16.36 -5.39 -9.39
C VAL A 417 16.99 -4.23 -10.17
N GLN A 418 16.23 -3.48 -10.96
CA GLN A 418 16.84 -2.43 -11.79
C GLN A 418 17.34 -1.25 -10.94
N LEU A 419 16.48 -0.75 -10.05
CA LEU A 419 16.71 0.41 -9.19
C LEU A 419 16.37 0.07 -7.72
N PRO A 420 17.30 -0.49 -6.92
CA PRO A 420 17.00 -0.97 -5.57
C PRO A 420 16.50 0.11 -4.59
N ILE A 421 17.03 1.33 -4.66
CA ILE A 421 16.71 2.42 -3.72
C ILE A 421 16.38 3.67 -4.51
N VAL A 422 15.15 4.15 -4.39
CA VAL A 422 14.66 5.31 -5.14
C VAL A 422 13.92 6.32 -4.27
N ILE A 423 14.29 7.59 -4.43
CA ILE A 423 13.45 8.75 -4.12
C ILE A 423 13.36 9.58 -5.41
N ASP A 424 12.15 9.85 -5.88
CA ASP A 424 11.89 10.72 -7.01
C ASP A 424 10.82 11.76 -6.66
N GLN A 425 11.24 13.01 -6.46
CA GLN A 425 10.34 14.15 -6.26
C GLN A 425 9.97 14.89 -7.55
N PHE A 426 10.42 14.38 -8.70
CA PHE A 426 10.16 14.94 -10.03
C PHE A 426 9.22 14.03 -10.84
N TYR A 427 8.46 13.17 -10.16
CA TYR A 427 7.58 12.19 -10.80
C TYR A 427 6.64 12.86 -11.79
N CYS A 428 6.59 12.31 -13.00
CA CYS A 428 5.86 12.84 -14.14
C CYS A 428 5.25 11.70 -14.95
N ASP A 429 3.94 11.77 -15.24
CA ASP A 429 3.24 10.80 -16.09
C ASP A 429 3.24 11.16 -17.57
N LYS A 430 3.97 12.20 -17.96
CA LYS A 430 3.96 12.75 -19.31
C LYS A 430 5.38 12.87 -19.80
N ARG A 431 5.53 12.92 -21.13
CA ARG A 431 6.84 13.18 -21.75
C ARG A 431 7.50 14.46 -21.24
N THR A 432 6.69 15.46 -20.89
CA THR A 432 7.12 16.74 -20.33
C THR A 432 6.14 17.21 -19.25
N CYS A 433 6.63 17.39 -18.03
CA CYS A 433 5.92 18.10 -16.97
C CYS A 433 6.47 19.52 -16.84
N LYS A 434 5.60 20.46 -16.43
CA LYS A 434 6.05 21.80 -16.08
C LYS A 434 6.75 21.72 -14.73
N ASN A 435 7.95 22.31 -14.66
CA ASN A 435 8.64 22.47 -13.40
C ASN A 435 7.78 23.26 -12.42
N GLN A 436 7.59 22.71 -11.22
CA GLN A 436 6.93 23.39 -10.12
C GLN A 436 7.85 23.36 -8.91
N THR A 437 7.84 24.45 -8.15
CA THR A 437 8.76 24.64 -7.02
C THR A 437 8.30 23.88 -5.78
N ALA A 438 6.99 23.82 -5.51
CA ALA A 438 6.46 23.11 -4.33
C ALA A 438 6.70 21.59 -4.44
N ALA A 439 6.84 20.92 -3.31
CA ALA A 439 7.02 19.47 -3.23
C ALA A 439 6.49 18.96 -1.88
N VAL A 440 6.25 17.66 -1.79
CA VAL A 440 5.96 16.99 -0.50
C VAL A 440 7.25 16.91 0.32
N ALA A 441 7.23 17.32 1.59
CA ALA A 441 8.41 17.25 2.44
C ALA A 441 8.81 15.81 2.74
N LEU A 442 10.07 15.44 2.54
CA LEU A 442 10.59 14.09 2.84
C LEU A 442 11.60 14.17 3.99
N SER A 443 11.33 13.47 5.10
CA SER A 443 12.20 13.52 6.27
C SER A 443 12.30 12.21 7.05
N GLY A 444 13.46 11.92 7.64
CA GLY A 444 13.64 10.76 8.51
C GLY A 444 13.38 9.45 7.77
N ILE A 445 14.13 9.21 6.69
CA ILE A 445 14.03 8.02 5.85
C ILE A 445 15.30 7.20 6.05
N THR A 446 15.15 5.98 6.52
CA THR A 446 16.27 5.08 6.82
C THR A 446 16.25 3.89 5.88
N TYR A 447 17.37 3.64 5.22
CA TYR A 447 17.64 2.42 4.46
C TYR A 447 18.76 1.65 5.16
N GLU A 448 18.45 0.44 5.63
CA GLU A 448 19.38 -0.39 6.40
C GLU A 448 19.45 -1.81 5.82
N LYS A 449 20.66 -2.37 5.68
CA LYS A 449 20.86 -3.78 5.31
C LYS A 449 20.14 -4.15 4.00
N ILE A 450 20.27 -3.30 2.97
CA ILE A 450 19.78 -3.61 1.62
C ILE A 450 20.93 -4.24 0.83
N ARG A 451 20.75 -5.48 0.40
CA ARG A 451 21.85 -6.30 -0.16
C ARG A 451 21.42 -7.11 -1.38
N GLY A 452 22.35 -7.38 -2.29
CA GLY A 452 22.14 -8.29 -3.40
C GLY A 452 22.58 -7.69 -4.73
N THR A 453 21.82 -7.90 -5.80
CA THR A 453 22.21 -7.51 -7.16
C THR A 453 21.27 -6.51 -7.82
N TYR A 454 21.84 -5.64 -8.67
CA TYR A 454 21.09 -4.67 -9.45
C TYR A 454 21.51 -4.65 -10.93
N THR A 455 20.63 -4.16 -11.80
CA THR A 455 20.85 -4.15 -13.25
C THR A 455 20.95 -2.77 -13.89
N VAL A 456 20.52 -1.67 -13.24
CA VAL A 456 20.62 -0.32 -13.84
C VAL A 456 21.39 0.65 -12.93
N LYS A 457 20.86 0.97 -11.76
CA LYS A 457 21.50 1.95 -10.84
C LYS A 457 21.23 1.51 -9.41
N PRO A 458 22.24 1.50 -8.52
CA PRO A 458 22.06 1.00 -7.17
C PRO A 458 21.20 1.94 -6.31
N VAL A 459 21.35 3.25 -6.50
CA VAL A 459 20.69 4.30 -5.70
C VAL A 459 20.36 5.50 -6.59
N HIS A 460 19.12 5.98 -6.51
CA HIS A 460 18.66 7.21 -7.15
C HIS A 460 17.87 8.08 -6.17
N LEU A 461 18.49 9.14 -5.67
CA LEU A 461 17.85 10.10 -4.77
C LEU A 461 17.72 11.45 -5.47
N ALA A 462 16.53 11.76 -6.01
CA ALA A 462 16.23 13.00 -6.71
C ALA A 462 15.23 13.83 -5.90
N CYS A 463 15.73 14.78 -5.11
CA CYS A 463 14.91 15.62 -4.24
C CYS A 463 14.78 17.06 -4.76
N SER A 464 13.76 17.78 -4.32
CA SER A 464 13.45 19.15 -4.77
C SER A 464 14.50 20.16 -4.30
N ASP A 465 14.85 21.11 -5.17
CA ASP A 465 15.72 22.25 -4.83
C ASP A 465 15.12 23.15 -3.73
N SER A 466 13.79 23.26 -3.69
CA SER A 466 13.11 24.13 -2.73
C SER A 466 12.78 23.42 -1.41
N LEU A 467 12.78 22.09 -1.43
CA LEU A 467 12.46 21.24 -0.29
C LEU A 467 13.31 19.96 -0.31
N PRO A 468 14.62 20.07 -0.02
CA PRO A 468 15.53 18.94 0.00
C PRO A 468 15.07 17.82 0.92
N CYS A 469 15.46 16.58 0.62
CA CYS A 469 15.26 15.46 1.54
C CYS A 469 16.22 15.60 2.72
N ILE A 470 15.70 15.45 3.95
CA ILE A 470 16.48 15.62 5.18
C ILE A 470 16.45 14.38 6.06
N GLY A 471 17.57 14.05 6.70
CA GLY A 471 17.65 12.87 7.56
C GLY A 471 17.50 11.57 6.78
N VAL A 472 18.08 11.51 5.58
CA VAL A 472 18.24 10.26 4.82
C VAL A 472 19.42 9.49 5.41
N THR A 473 19.15 8.33 6.00
CA THR A 473 20.18 7.48 6.62
C THR A 473 20.43 6.25 5.75
N LEU A 474 21.68 6.01 5.37
CA LEU A 474 22.08 4.77 4.68
C LEU A 474 23.01 3.96 5.58
N SER A 475 22.69 2.69 5.75
CA SER A 475 23.48 1.76 6.58
C SER A 475 23.53 0.37 5.97
N ALA A 476 24.72 -0.23 5.98
CA ALA A 476 25.00 -1.59 5.51
C ALA A 476 24.46 -1.92 4.11
N ILE A 477 24.56 -0.97 3.18
CA ILE A 477 24.15 -1.13 1.78
C ILE A 477 25.21 -1.93 1.01
N GLN A 478 24.83 -3.06 0.42
CA GLN A 478 25.73 -3.95 -0.32
C GLN A 478 25.08 -4.43 -1.63
N LEU A 479 25.13 -3.59 -2.65
CA LEU A 479 24.55 -3.79 -3.95
C LEU A 479 25.66 -4.08 -4.97
N LYS A 480 25.56 -5.21 -5.67
CA LYS A 480 26.51 -5.61 -6.69
C LYS A 480 25.88 -5.48 -8.08
N PRO A 481 26.57 -4.90 -9.06
CA PRO A 481 26.04 -4.86 -10.42
C PRO A 481 25.99 -6.27 -11.01
N MET A 482 24.97 -6.54 -11.82
CA MET A 482 24.98 -7.64 -12.79
C MET A 482 25.46 -7.12 -14.14
N GLN A 483 26.76 -7.32 -14.42
CA GLN A 483 27.50 -6.65 -15.50
C GLN A 483 27.24 -7.18 -16.92
N GLU A 484 26.29 -8.09 -17.11
CA GLU A 484 26.18 -8.82 -18.40
C GLU A 484 25.05 -8.35 -19.33
N ARG A 485 24.15 -7.44 -18.90
CA ARG A 485 22.93 -7.14 -19.69
C ARG A 485 22.55 -5.68 -19.91
N TYR A 486 23.02 -4.72 -19.10
CA TYR A 486 22.50 -3.34 -19.11
C TYR A 486 23.57 -2.29 -18.83
N HIS A 487 23.34 -1.05 -19.28
CA HIS A 487 24.21 0.07 -18.92
C HIS A 487 24.06 0.37 -17.43
N LEU A 488 25.19 0.39 -16.73
CA LEU A 488 25.23 0.60 -15.29
C LEU A 488 25.57 2.06 -15.00
N TYR A 489 24.73 2.70 -14.19
CA TYR A 489 24.96 4.06 -13.72
C TYR A 489 25.48 4.07 -12.28
N ASP A 490 26.33 5.04 -12.00
CA ASP A 490 26.77 5.34 -10.64
C ASP A 490 25.59 5.79 -9.75
N PRO A 491 25.72 5.64 -8.42
CA PRO A 491 24.78 6.24 -7.47
C PRO A 491 24.52 7.71 -7.77
N PHE A 492 23.24 8.11 -7.75
CA PHE A 492 22.83 9.49 -7.98
C PHE A 492 22.16 10.08 -6.74
N CYS A 493 22.56 11.29 -6.37
CA CYS A 493 21.95 12.06 -5.31
C CYS A 493 21.82 13.52 -5.73
N TRP A 494 20.65 14.10 -5.52
CA TRP A 494 20.35 15.50 -5.72
C TRP A 494 19.53 16.00 -4.54
N GLN A 495 19.96 17.12 -3.95
CA GLN A 495 19.31 17.76 -2.78
C GLN A 495 18.94 16.77 -1.67
N SER A 496 19.83 15.81 -1.40
CA SER A 496 19.59 14.73 -0.44
C SER A 496 20.61 14.84 0.68
N TYR A 497 20.12 15.05 1.91
CA TYR A 497 20.94 15.33 3.09
C TYR A 497 20.70 14.32 4.20
N GLY A 498 21.77 13.84 4.83
CA GLY A 498 21.68 12.95 5.97
C GLY A 498 23.02 12.35 6.35
N GLU A 499 23.10 11.02 6.50
CA GLU A 499 24.31 10.36 6.97
C GLU A 499 24.51 8.94 6.40
N LEU A 500 25.78 8.57 6.27
CA LEU A 500 26.23 7.20 6.02
C LEU A 500 26.79 6.65 7.33
N THR A 501 26.11 5.69 7.94
CA THR A 501 26.54 5.15 9.25
C THR A 501 27.55 4.01 9.12
N THR A 502 27.65 3.40 7.94
CA THR A 502 28.67 2.40 7.60
C THR A 502 29.14 2.60 6.15
N PRO A 503 30.30 2.04 5.76
CA PRO A 503 30.69 1.97 4.36
C PRO A 503 29.61 1.26 3.51
N THR A 504 29.43 1.73 2.27
CA THR A 504 28.47 1.18 1.31
C THR A 504 29.21 0.57 0.12
N VAL A 505 28.62 -0.45 -0.49
CA VAL A 505 29.08 -1.02 -1.75
C VAL A 505 27.92 -0.92 -2.75
N PRO A 506 28.08 -0.21 -3.89
CA PRO A 506 29.19 0.70 -4.19
C PRO A 506 29.23 1.91 -3.24
N PRO A 507 30.33 2.69 -3.21
CA PRO A 507 30.40 3.93 -2.44
C PRO A 507 29.33 4.94 -2.90
N ILE A 508 28.54 5.48 -1.97
CA ILE A 508 27.49 6.48 -2.26
C ILE A 508 27.98 7.85 -1.79
N ALA A 509 29.03 8.36 -2.44
CA ALA A 509 29.67 9.62 -2.08
C ALA A 509 28.81 10.87 -2.41
N CYS A 510 27.73 10.71 -3.18
CA CYS A 510 26.85 11.81 -3.58
C CYS A 510 25.92 12.32 -2.47
N LEU A 511 25.71 11.54 -1.39
CA LEU A 511 24.84 11.96 -0.29
C LEU A 511 25.51 13.09 0.49
N GLN A 512 24.81 14.20 0.67
CA GLN A 512 25.35 15.35 1.40
C GLN A 512 25.22 15.11 2.90
N ILE A 513 26.31 15.20 3.64
CA ILE A 513 26.31 14.91 5.08
C ILE A 513 25.73 16.10 5.87
N GLY A 514 24.82 15.81 6.79
CA GLY A 514 24.23 16.79 7.69
C GLY A 514 22.89 17.36 7.21
N LYS A 515 22.75 18.69 7.21
CA LYS A 515 21.52 19.42 6.87
C LYS A 515 21.79 20.46 5.78
N PRO A 516 20.77 20.84 4.99
CA PRO A 516 20.94 21.88 3.98
C PRO A 516 21.32 23.23 4.63
N PRO A 517 22.14 24.07 3.94
CA PRO A 517 22.61 25.34 4.48
C PRO A 517 21.49 26.37 4.69
N ASN A 518 20.42 26.32 3.89
CA ASN A 518 19.23 27.14 4.05
C ASN A 518 18.06 26.26 4.54
N ASN A 519 17.83 26.27 5.86
CA ASN A 519 16.62 25.67 6.43
C ASN A 519 15.42 26.58 6.15
N ARG A 520 14.69 26.31 5.07
CA ARG A 520 13.35 26.87 4.91
C ARG A 520 12.52 26.42 6.12
N VAL A 521 11.93 27.37 6.85
CA VAL A 521 10.99 27.08 7.93
C VAL A 521 9.81 26.33 7.32
N GLN A 522 9.53 25.11 7.79
CA GLN A 522 8.35 24.36 7.38
C GLN A 522 7.10 25.21 7.58
N SER A 523 6.34 25.40 6.51
CA SER A 523 5.11 26.17 6.54
C SER A 523 3.93 25.30 6.96
N ASN A 524 2.79 25.92 7.31
CA ASN A 524 1.54 25.17 7.59
C ASN A 524 1.08 24.26 6.43
N TYR A 525 1.57 24.50 5.20
CA TYR A 525 1.31 23.66 4.04
C TYR A 525 2.11 22.35 4.06
N ASP A 526 3.24 22.33 4.76
CA ASP A 526 4.20 21.22 4.80
C ASP A 526 3.95 20.26 5.97
N VAL A 527 3.00 20.60 6.86
CA VAL A 527 2.70 19.82 8.08
C VAL A 527 1.44 18.99 7.90
N CYS A 528 1.53 17.71 8.20
CA CYS A 528 0.42 16.81 8.48
C CYS A 528 0.26 16.72 10.01
#